data_AF-A0A6N8F834-F1
#
_entry.id   AF-A0A6N8F834-F1
#
_cell.length_a   1.000
_cell.length_b   1.000
_cell.length_c   1.000
_cell.angle_alpha   90.00
_cell.angle_beta   90.00
_cell.angle_gamma   90.00
#
_symmetry.space_group_name_H-M   'P 1'
#
loop_
_entity.id
_entity.type
_entity.pdbx_description
1 polymer ?
#
loop_
_entity_poly.entity_id
_entity_poly.type
_entity_poly.pdbx_seq_one_letter_code
_entity_poly.pdbx_strand_id
1 'polypeptide(L)'
;MQYFPQSIKLLILFLSIVLTSSYANAFASGETASSIIKIPAYQSGTPGKLIQYFQEQNTRLTFQQAQQHFSSAQVKTGSSDSIALGIGVDPVWLKFKVNNTQINSINYRLAIETPWLDYVDTYLLQDGQLQRHIPGGDAVFPLMKDLCNIAFMVLNMIIVLV
;
A
#
# COMPACT_ATOMS: atom_id res chain seq x y z
N MET A 1 -13.41 11.68 -62.49
CA MET A 1 -12.66 10.71 -61.65
C MET A 1 -11.53 11.44 -60.95
N GLN A 2 -11.67 11.68 -59.64
CA GLN A 2 -10.88 12.64 -58.88
C GLN A 2 -9.62 11.95 -58.33
N TYR A 3 -8.46 12.21 -58.94
CA TYR A 3 -7.17 11.68 -58.51
C TYR A 3 -6.72 12.44 -57.25
N PHE A 4 -6.88 11.82 -56.08
CA PHE A 4 -6.27 12.30 -54.85
C PHE A 4 -4.76 12.05 -54.93
N PRO A 5 -3.90 13.08 -54.85
CA PRO A 5 -2.47 12.92 -55.06
C PRO A 5 -1.86 12.06 -53.96
N GLN A 6 -1.07 11.05 -54.33
CA GLN A 6 -0.43 10.11 -53.39
C GLN A 6 0.39 10.79 -52.30
N SER A 7 0.94 11.98 -52.59
CA SER A 7 1.69 12.80 -51.63
C SER A 7 0.84 13.26 -50.44
N ILE A 8 -0.46 13.52 -50.62
CA ILE A 8 -1.36 13.92 -49.52
C ILE A 8 -1.68 12.71 -48.62
N LYS A 9 -1.80 11.51 -49.18
CA LYS A 9 -2.01 10.28 -48.40
C LYS A 9 -0.79 9.93 -47.55
N LEU A 10 0.42 10.09 -48.09
CA LEU A 10 1.65 9.89 -47.32
C LEU A 10 1.78 10.91 -46.18
N LEU A 11 1.41 12.16 -46.43
CA LEU A 11 1.49 13.22 -45.43
C LEU A 11 0.49 13.02 -44.28
N ILE A 12 -0.74 12.56 -44.59
CA ILE A 12 -1.74 12.20 -43.56
C ILE A 12 -1.31 10.96 -42.76
N LEU A 13 -0.66 9.98 -43.40
CA LEU A 13 -0.13 8.79 -42.71
C LEU A 13 1.03 9.16 -41.76
N PHE A 14 1.90 10.07 -42.18
CA PHE A 14 2.99 10.56 -41.33
C PHE A 14 2.47 11.38 -40.15
N LEU A 15 1.47 12.24 -40.37
CA LEU A 15 0.86 13.06 -39.32
C LEU A 15 0.14 12.19 -38.26
N SER A 16 -0.55 11.12 -38.69
CA SER A 16 -1.23 10.19 -37.77
C SER A 16 -0.25 9.36 -36.93
N ILE A 17 0.89 8.95 -37.47
CA ILE A 17 1.95 8.27 -36.71
C ILE A 17 2.54 9.22 -35.64
N VAL A 18 2.80 10.47 -35.99
CA VAL A 18 3.32 11.46 -35.03
C VAL A 18 2.31 11.79 -33.94
N LEU A 19 1.01 11.95 -34.26
CA LEU A 19 -0.03 12.18 -33.26
C LEU A 19 -0.26 10.99 -32.32
N THR A 20 -0.05 9.74 -32.74
CA THR A 20 -0.19 8.59 -31.81
C THR A 20 0.98 8.41 -30.85
N SER A 21 2.17 8.91 -31.20
CA SER A 21 3.38 8.77 -30.38
C SER A 21 3.43 9.69 -29.15
N SER A 22 2.60 10.74 -29.11
CA SER A 22 2.57 11.71 -28.02
C SER A 22 1.67 11.35 -26.83
N TYR A 23 0.94 10.22 -26.87
CA TYR A 23 0.07 9.78 -25.77
C TYR A 23 0.72 8.80 -24.78
N ALA A 24 2.01 8.46 -24.95
CA ALA A 24 2.68 7.44 -24.14
C ALA A 24 3.33 7.94 -22.84
N ASN A 25 2.96 9.12 -22.32
CA ASN A 25 3.54 9.66 -21.09
C ASN A 25 2.46 9.93 -20.04
N ALA A 26 1.87 8.88 -19.48
CA ALA A 26 0.89 9.06 -18.39
C ALA A 26 0.89 7.93 -17.37
N PHE A 27 2.05 7.42 -16.93
CA PHE A 27 2.15 6.69 -15.66
C PHE A 27 3.52 6.94 -15.02
N ALA A 28 3.81 8.21 -14.73
CA ALA A 28 4.78 8.49 -13.67
C ALA A 28 4.07 8.10 -12.36
N SER A 29 4.39 6.91 -11.84
CA SER A 29 4.04 6.53 -10.47
C SER A 29 4.70 7.55 -9.55
N GLY A 30 3.95 8.58 -9.15
CA GLY A 30 4.34 9.47 -8.10
C GLY A 30 4.42 8.64 -6.83
N GLU A 31 5.61 8.16 -6.48
CA GLU A 31 5.89 7.70 -5.13
C GLU A 31 5.70 8.91 -4.22
N THR A 32 4.49 9.10 -3.71
CA THR A 32 4.26 9.92 -2.54
C THR A 32 5.25 9.45 -1.49
N ALA A 33 6.02 10.39 -0.94
CA ALA A 33 7.17 10.10 -0.08
C ALA A 33 6.75 9.21 1.10
N SER A 34 6.88 7.89 0.91
CA SER A 34 6.76 6.89 1.94
C SER A 34 8.06 6.96 2.73
N SER A 35 7.98 7.43 3.97
CA SER A 35 9.15 7.56 4.82
C SER A 35 9.55 6.17 5.33
N ILE A 36 10.80 5.81 5.03
CA ILE A 36 11.35 4.47 5.28
C ILE A 36 11.82 4.37 6.73
N ILE A 37 11.34 3.35 7.44
CA ILE A 37 11.85 2.96 8.76
C ILE A 37 13.21 2.31 8.57
N LYS A 38 14.29 2.98 9.01
CA LYS A 38 15.64 2.43 8.94
C LYS A 38 15.97 1.69 10.22
N ILE A 39 16.22 0.38 10.13
CA ILE A 39 16.72 -0.43 11.24
C ILE A 39 18.23 -0.70 11.08
N PRO A 40 19.00 -0.82 12.17
CA PRO A 40 18.59 -0.77 13.58
C PRO A 40 18.49 0.65 14.16
N ALA A 41 18.68 1.71 13.37
CA ALA A 41 18.62 3.10 13.85
C ALA A 41 17.28 3.42 14.54
N TYR A 42 16.17 2.88 14.02
CA TYR A 42 14.86 2.89 14.66
C TYR A 42 14.77 1.73 15.66
N GLN A 43 15.07 1.99 16.93
CA GLN A 43 15.15 0.96 17.96
C GLN A 43 13.79 0.60 18.57
N SER A 44 12.95 1.60 18.85
CA SER A 44 11.66 1.42 19.49
C SER A 44 10.73 2.61 19.24
N GLY A 45 9.43 2.37 19.29
CA GLY A 45 8.40 3.39 19.13
C GLY A 45 7.31 2.95 18.15
N THR A 46 6.31 3.81 17.98
CA THR A 46 5.22 3.59 17.02
C THR A 46 5.47 4.45 15.76
N PRO A 47 5.50 3.85 14.56
CA PRO A 47 5.89 4.57 13.35
C PRO A 47 4.73 5.34 12.70
N GLY A 48 3.73 5.81 13.46
CA GLY A 48 2.49 6.40 12.92
C GLY A 48 2.73 7.50 11.88
N LYS A 49 3.71 8.39 12.12
CA LYS A 49 4.08 9.47 11.19
C LYS A 49 4.71 8.98 9.87
N LEU A 50 5.11 7.72 9.82
CA LEU A 50 5.75 7.07 8.68
C LEU A 50 4.80 6.13 7.93
N ILE A 51 3.60 5.92 8.47
CA ILE A 51 2.59 5.04 7.88
C ILE A 51 1.73 5.86 6.92
N GLN A 52 1.63 5.35 5.70
CA GLN A 52 0.59 5.72 4.76
C GLN A 52 -0.65 4.86 5.00
N TYR A 53 -1.83 5.43 4.90
CA TYR A 53 -3.06 4.69 5.12
C TYR A 53 -4.24 5.24 4.34
N PHE A 54 -5.25 4.39 4.17
CA PHE A 54 -6.57 4.77 3.71
C PHE A 54 -7.62 3.85 4.32
N GLN A 55 -8.86 4.33 4.39
CA GLN A 55 -10.02 3.53 4.78
C GLN A 55 -10.71 3.03 3.52
N GLU A 56 -11.18 1.79 3.52
CA GLU A 56 -12.05 1.28 2.48
C GLU A 56 -13.34 2.10 2.40
N GLN A 57 -14.05 2.00 1.28
CA GLN A 57 -15.32 2.68 1.07
C GLN A 57 -16.38 1.63 0.72
N ASN A 58 -17.17 1.21 1.71
CA ASN A 58 -18.33 0.30 1.57
C ASN A 58 -18.04 -1.13 1.06
N THR A 59 -16.88 -1.38 0.45
CA THR A 59 -16.53 -2.68 -0.15
C THR A 59 -15.15 -3.11 0.31
N ARG A 60 -15.04 -4.39 0.69
CA ARG A 60 -13.77 -4.97 1.10
C ARG A 60 -12.83 -5.14 -0.08
N LEU A 61 -11.61 -4.61 0.06
CA LEU A 61 -10.58 -4.73 -0.95
C LEU A 61 -9.78 -6.01 -0.76
N THR A 62 -9.36 -6.59 -1.87
CA THR A 62 -8.29 -7.59 -1.91
C THR A 62 -6.93 -6.93 -1.73
N PHE A 63 -5.92 -7.71 -1.36
CA PHE A 63 -4.53 -7.24 -1.28
C PHE A 63 -4.08 -6.54 -2.58
N GLN A 64 -4.39 -7.12 -3.74
CA GLN A 64 -4.00 -6.56 -5.04
C GLN A 64 -4.66 -5.21 -5.30
N GLN A 65 -5.95 -5.08 -4.99
CA GLN A 65 -6.67 -3.81 -5.11
C GLN A 65 -6.13 -2.75 -4.16
N ALA A 66 -5.79 -3.13 -2.92
CA ALA A 66 -5.17 -2.22 -1.98
C ALA A 66 -3.77 -1.77 -2.43
N GLN A 67 -2.96 -2.68 -2.96
CA GLN A 67 -1.64 -2.36 -3.53
C GLN A 67 -1.76 -1.38 -4.70
N GLN A 68 -2.74 -1.58 -5.58
CA GLN A 68 -3.07 -0.64 -6.65
C GLN A 68 -3.48 0.72 -6.07
N HIS A 69 -4.36 0.75 -5.07
CA HIS A 69 -4.81 1.98 -4.43
C HIS A 69 -3.64 2.79 -3.82
N PHE A 70 -2.69 2.13 -3.15
CA PHE A 70 -1.47 2.77 -2.66
C PHE A 70 -0.56 3.32 -3.77
N SER A 71 -0.72 2.86 -5.01
CA SER A 71 0.13 3.25 -6.15
C SER A 71 -0.54 4.31 -7.03
N SER A 72 -1.87 4.40 -7.02
CA SER A 72 -2.65 5.23 -7.95
C SER A 72 -3.52 6.30 -7.28
N ALA A 73 -3.72 6.27 -5.96
CA ALA A 73 -4.62 7.18 -5.25
C ALA A 73 -3.89 8.09 -4.25
N GLN A 74 -4.55 9.19 -3.86
CA GLN A 74 -4.10 10.01 -2.74
C GLN A 74 -4.35 9.26 -1.43
N VAL A 75 -3.27 8.75 -0.83
CA VAL A 75 -3.27 8.15 0.50
C VAL A 75 -2.92 9.19 1.56
N LYS A 76 -3.41 8.99 2.79
CA LYS A 76 -3.07 9.84 3.92
C LYS A 76 -1.75 9.36 4.53
N THR A 77 -0.96 10.28 5.07
CA THR A 77 0.18 9.93 5.94
C THR A 77 -0.22 10.28 7.37
N GLY A 78 0.13 9.42 8.33
CA GLY A 78 -0.14 9.69 9.74
C GLY A 78 0.52 11.00 10.20
N SER A 79 -0.17 11.75 11.06
CA SER A 79 0.31 13.02 11.61
C SER A 79 0.86 12.90 13.02
N SER A 80 0.65 11.75 13.68
CA SER A 80 1.04 11.48 15.05
C SER A 80 1.73 10.12 15.16
N ASP A 81 2.22 9.77 16.35
CA ASP A 81 2.91 8.49 16.56
C ASP A 81 1.96 7.29 16.47
N SER A 82 0.64 7.53 16.56
CA SER A 82 -0.41 6.53 16.31
C SER A 82 -1.41 7.03 15.25
N ILE A 83 -2.19 6.10 14.68
CA ILE A 83 -3.29 6.42 13.77
C ILE A 83 -4.60 6.22 14.54
N ALA A 84 -5.33 7.32 14.78
CA ALA A 84 -6.62 7.30 15.45
C ALA A 84 -7.73 7.68 14.46
N LEU A 85 -8.65 6.75 14.20
CA LEU A 85 -9.71 6.94 13.20
C LEU A 85 -11.12 6.95 13.79
N GLY A 86 -11.24 6.68 15.10
CA GLY A 86 -12.53 6.55 15.79
C GLY A 86 -12.99 5.09 15.88
N ILE A 87 -14.26 4.92 16.24
CA ILE A 87 -14.92 3.62 16.44
C ILE A 87 -15.89 3.37 15.28
N GLY A 88 -16.03 2.10 14.86
CA GLY A 88 -16.98 1.73 13.81
C GLY A 88 -16.57 2.22 12.43
N VAL A 89 -15.25 2.33 12.20
CA VAL A 89 -14.70 2.68 10.89
C VAL A 89 -14.65 1.48 9.97
N ASP A 90 -14.75 1.74 8.67
CA ASP A 90 -14.47 0.75 7.64
C ASP A 90 -13.04 0.21 7.76
N PRO A 91 -12.75 -0.99 7.21
CA PRO A 91 -11.42 -1.57 7.26
C PRO A 91 -10.34 -0.60 6.78
N VAL A 92 -9.20 -0.64 7.45
CA VAL A 92 -8.12 0.31 7.23
C VAL A 92 -6.92 -0.41 6.64
N TRP A 93 -6.41 0.12 5.54
CA TRP A 93 -5.17 -0.33 4.93
C TRP A 93 -4.02 0.57 5.36
N LEU A 94 -2.97 -0.02 5.90
CA LEU A 94 -1.75 0.66 6.34
C LEU A 94 -0.58 0.17 5.50
N LYS A 95 0.35 1.07 5.17
CA LYS A 95 1.57 0.75 4.43
C LYS A 95 2.74 1.55 4.97
N PHE A 96 3.86 0.86 5.18
CA PHE A 96 5.14 1.50 5.47
C PHE A 96 6.29 0.68 4.89
N LYS A 97 7.42 1.35 4.69
CA LYS A 97 8.65 0.74 4.19
C LYS A 97 9.62 0.51 5.34
N VAL A 98 10.32 -0.61 5.35
CA VAL A 98 11.42 -0.90 6.29
C VAL A 98 12.68 -1.20 5.48
N ASN A 99 13.80 -0.59 5.86
CA ASN A 99 15.11 -0.87 5.31
C ASN A 99 16.04 -1.35 6.43
N ASN A 100 16.56 -2.56 6.28
CA ASN A 100 17.63 -3.06 7.11
C ASN A 100 18.99 -2.60 6.55
N THR A 101 19.61 -1.65 7.24
CA THR A 101 20.90 -1.08 6.80
C THR A 101 22.10 -1.98 7.09
N GLN A 102 21.88 -3.12 7.75
CA GLN A 102 22.91 -4.11 8.06
C GLN A 102 22.90 -5.27 7.08
N ILE A 103 24.06 -5.87 6.86
CA ILE A 103 24.22 -7.07 6.02
C ILE A 103 23.52 -8.27 6.67
N ASN A 104 23.49 -8.32 8.01
CA ASN A 104 22.93 -9.43 8.76
C ASN A 104 21.43 -9.23 9.02
N SER A 105 20.69 -10.34 9.13
CA SER A 105 19.29 -10.33 9.56
C SER A 105 19.17 -9.87 11.01
N ILE A 106 18.23 -8.97 11.28
CA ILE A 106 17.92 -8.48 12.62
C ILE A 106 16.49 -8.84 12.98
N ASN A 107 16.28 -9.30 14.21
CA ASN A 107 14.95 -9.62 14.71
C ASN A 107 14.24 -8.36 15.18
N TYR A 108 13.13 -8.04 14.51
CA TYR A 108 12.19 -7.00 14.92
C TYR A 108 10.80 -7.61 15.07
N ARG A 109 10.07 -7.13 16.08
CA ARG A 109 8.66 -7.49 16.29
C ARG A 109 7.80 -6.30 15.95
N LEU A 110 6.87 -6.51 15.03
CA LEU A 110 5.73 -5.63 14.89
C LEU A 110 4.74 -5.93 16.02
N ALA A 111 4.36 -4.90 16.76
CA ALA A 111 3.27 -4.95 17.72
C ALA A 111 2.14 -4.03 17.26
N ILE A 112 0.91 -4.50 17.39
CA ILE A 112 -0.31 -3.72 17.17
C ILE A 112 -1.01 -3.63 18.51
N GLU A 113 -1.10 -2.43 19.07
CA GLU A 113 -1.63 -2.18 20.41
C GLU A 113 -3.04 -1.58 20.37
N THR A 114 -3.82 -1.97 19.35
CA THR A 114 -5.24 -1.62 19.27
C THR A 114 -6.04 -2.75 19.93
N PRO A 115 -6.81 -2.45 20.99
CA PRO A 115 -7.64 -3.47 21.63
C PRO A 115 -8.72 -3.98 20.66
N TRP A 116 -9.04 -5.28 20.76
CA TRP A 116 -10.20 -5.93 20.14
C TRP A 116 -10.28 -5.78 18.62
N LEU A 117 -9.25 -6.29 17.96
CA LEU A 117 -9.17 -6.27 16.50
C LEU A 117 -9.57 -7.64 15.99
N ASP A 118 -10.79 -7.77 15.47
CA ASP A 118 -11.32 -9.04 14.97
C ASP A 118 -10.39 -9.69 13.93
N TYR A 119 -9.93 -8.90 12.97
CA TYR A 119 -9.11 -9.40 11.86
C TYR A 119 -7.94 -8.45 11.57
N VAL A 120 -6.73 -8.95 11.74
CA VAL A 120 -5.52 -8.32 11.21
C VAL A 120 -4.99 -9.15 10.06
N ASP A 121 -4.80 -8.56 8.89
CA ASP A 121 -4.09 -9.19 7.79
C ASP A 121 -2.76 -8.49 7.57
N THR A 122 -1.63 -9.18 7.79
CA THR A 122 -0.29 -8.63 7.54
C THR A 122 0.31 -9.24 6.29
N TYR A 123 0.67 -8.40 5.33
CA TYR A 123 1.32 -8.75 4.08
C TYR A 123 2.76 -8.25 4.10
N LEU A 124 3.72 -9.17 4.06
CA LEU A 124 5.14 -8.87 3.95
C LEU A 124 5.56 -8.94 2.50
N LEU A 125 6.00 -7.81 1.96
CA LEU A 125 6.54 -7.68 0.62
C LEU A 125 8.05 -7.50 0.71
N GLN A 126 8.76 -8.10 -0.24
CA GLN A 126 10.18 -7.87 -0.48
C GLN A 126 10.36 -7.71 -1.99
N ASP A 127 11.03 -6.63 -2.41
CA ASP A 127 11.23 -6.30 -3.84
C ASP A 127 9.92 -6.26 -4.63
N GLY A 128 8.85 -5.77 -3.99
CA GLY A 128 7.51 -5.66 -4.57
C GLY A 128 6.73 -6.99 -4.67
N GLN A 129 7.34 -8.11 -4.28
CA GLN A 129 6.71 -9.43 -4.29
C GLN A 129 6.19 -9.82 -2.91
N LEU A 130 4.99 -10.40 -2.85
CA LEU A 130 4.42 -10.91 -1.61
C LEU A 130 5.20 -12.15 -1.14
N GLN A 131 5.90 -12.01 -0.01
CA GLN A 131 6.66 -13.10 0.61
C GLN A 131 5.84 -13.88 1.62
N ARG A 132 4.99 -13.19 2.38
CA ARG A 132 4.19 -13.80 3.44
C ARG A 132 2.88 -13.06 3.66
N HIS A 133 1.83 -13.80 3.94
CA HIS A 133 0.58 -13.31 4.50
C HIS A 133 0.39 -13.96 5.88
N ILE A 134 0.16 -13.13 6.90
CA ILE A 134 -0.01 -13.55 8.29
C ILE A 134 -1.38 -13.03 8.73
N PRO A 135 -2.41 -13.89 8.81
CA PRO A 135 -3.68 -13.53 9.42
C PRO A 135 -3.54 -13.52 10.95
N GLY A 136 -4.32 -12.67 11.60
CA GLY A 136 -4.38 -12.51 13.04
C GLY A 136 -5.66 -11.78 13.45
N GLY A 137 -5.70 -11.32 14.69
CA GLY A 137 -6.91 -10.76 15.29
C GLY A 137 -7.62 -11.76 16.21
N ASP A 138 -8.54 -11.25 17.02
CA ASP A 138 -9.20 -12.04 18.08
C ASP A 138 -10.24 -13.04 17.55
N ALA A 139 -10.77 -12.81 16.34
CA ALA A 139 -11.69 -13.71 15.66
C ALA A 139 -10.97 -14.85 14.93
N VAL A 140 -9.62 -14.84 14.90
CA VAL A 140 -8.80 -15.87 14.25
C VAL A 140 -8.29 -16.91 15.26
N PHE A 141 -8.80 -18.14 15.17
CA PHE A 141 -8.54 -19.25 16.11
C PHE A 141 -7.59 -20.32 15.52
N PRO A 142 -6.57 -20.86 16.24
CA PRO A 142 -5.66 -20.22 17.18
C PRO A 142 -4.20 -20.23 16.69
N LEU A 143 -3.60 -19.04 16.53
CA LEU A 143 -2.15 -18.84 16.70
C LEU A 143 -1.78 -17.68 17.64
N MET A 144 -2.76 -16.96 18.21
CA MET A 144 -2.53 -16.04 19.33
C MET A 144 -3.83 -15.86 20.11
N LYS A 145 -4.06 -16.75 21.08
CA LYS A 145 -5.04 -16.51 22.13
C LYS A 145 -4.35 -15.74 23.22
N ASP A 146 -4.70 -14.47 23.36
CA ASP A 146 -5.00 -13.89 24.66
C ASP A 146 -5.67 -12.53 24.43
N LEU A 147 -6.66 -12.25 25.27
CA LEU A 147 -7.43 -11.02 25.45
C LEU A 147 -8.83 -10.98 24.78
N CYS A 148 -9.78 -10.56 25.61
CA CYS A 148 -11.19 -10.94 25.66
C CYS A 148 -12.10 -9.74 25.30
N ASN A 149 -13.10 -9.98 24.44
CA ASN A 149 -14.40 -9.31 24.19
C ASN A 149 -14.54 -7.76 24.26
N ILE A 150 -14.76 -7.08 23.11
CA ILE A 150 -16.04 -6.56 22.51
C ILE A 150 -15.74 -5.58 21.33
N ALA A 151 -16.28 -5.88 20.14
CA ALA A 151 -16.56 -5.05 18.94
C ALA A 151 -15.47 -4.76 17.88
N PHE A 152 -15.97 -4.74 16.63
CA PHE A 152 -15.35 -5.05 15.35
C PHE A 152 -14.34 -4.04 14.77
N MET A 153 -13.20 -4.55 14.26
CA MET A 153 -12.33 -3.83 13.31
C MET A 153 -11.49 -4.79 12.45
N VAL A 154 -11.31 -4.46 11.16
CA VAL A 154 -10.39 -5.16 10.25
C VAL A 154 -9.22 -4.23 9.92
N LEU A 155 -8.00 -4.65 10.21
CA LEU A 155 -6.77 -3.92 9.89
C LEU A 155 -5.94 -4.72 8.89
N ASN A 156 -5.76 -4.18 7.70
CA ASN A 156 -4.89 -4.78 6.71
C ASN A 156 -3.61 -3.97 6.62
N MET A 157 -2.46 -4.62 6.61
CA MET A 157 -1.18 -3.94 6.69
C MET A 157 -0.19 -4.51 5.69
N ILE A 158 0.41 -3.62 4.90
CA ILE A 158 1.42 -3.95 3.89
C ILE A 158 2.77 -3.45 4.41
N ILE A 159 3.66 -4.38 4.75
CA ILE A 159 5.05 -4.09 5.05
C ILE A 159 5.84 -4.24 3.77
N VAL A 160 6.55 -3.21 3.34
CA VAL A 160 7.46 -3.28 2.20
C VAL A 160 8.89 -3.26 2.70
N LEU A 161 9.60 -4.38 2.56
CA LEU A 161 11.05 -4.44 2.76
C LEU A 161 11.73 -3.93 1.49
N VAL A 162 12.62 -2.95 1.67
CA VAL A 162 13.47 -2.35 0.64
C VAL A 162 14.93 -2.61 0.98
#